data_AF-A0A7T1WT88-F1
#
_entry.id   AF-A0A7T1WT88-F1
#
_cell.length_a   1.000
_cell.length_b   1.000
_cell.length_c   1.000
_cell.angle_alpha   90.00
_cell.angle_beta   90.00
_cell.angle_gamma   90.00
#
_symmetry.space_group_name_H-M   'P 1'
#
loop_
_entity.id
_entity.type
_entity.pdbx_description
1 polymer ?
#
loop_
_entity_poly.entity_id
_entity_poly.type
_entity_poly.pdbx_seq_one_letter_code
_entity_poly.pdbx_strand_id
1 'polypeptide(L)'
;MADVRRVLVTGSSTWADQQTIAEALLEARRAAIQDGAEGIVVVHGACPTGVDKIAADWAEHNDVAQEPNPADYGTHGPNAGSVRNQHMVGLGADLCLVFIDNCASALCRRPKPHESHGAHHTADLARRDGIAVRKWTT
;
A
#
# COMPACT_ATOMS: atom_id res chain seq x y z
N MET A 1 -23.20 10.38 -6.01
CA MET A 1 -22.32 9.21 -5.83
C MET A 1 -21.96 9.18 -4.37
N ALA A 2 -22.02 8.01 -3.74
CA ALA A 2 -21.51 7.84 -2.39
C ALA A 2 -20.07 8.37 -2.32
N ASP A 3 -19.77 9.26 -1.37
CA ASP A 3 -18.41 9.73 -1.15
C ASP A 3 -17.65 8.60 -0.44
N VAL A 4 -16.68 7.99 -1.14
CA VAL A 4 -15.88 6.86 -0.64
C VAL A 4 -14.42 7.23 -0.74
N ARG A 5 -13.70 7.17 0.38
CA ARG A 5 -12.28 7.51 0.40
C ARG A 5 -11.40 6.39 -0.15
N ARG A 6 -10.48 6.74 -1.03
CA ARG A 6 -9.48 5.84 -1.60
C ARG A 6 -8.27 5.77 -0.68
N VAL A 7 -8.03 4.60 -0.11
CA VAL A 7 -6.88 4.34 0.77
C VAL A 7 -5.90 3.42 0.04
N LEU A 8 -4.79 3.99 -0.42
CA LEU A 8 -3.69 3.24 -1.04
C LEU A 8 -2.86 2.56 0.04
N VAL A 9 -2.75 1.24 -0.01
CA VAL A 9 -1.92 0.42 0.87
C VAL A 9 -0.81 -0.23 0.06
N THR A 10 0.42 -0.07 0.54
CA THR A 10 1.61 -0.62 -0.14
C THR A 10 2.72 -0.88 0.85
N GLY A 11 3.63 -1.78 0.50
CA GLY A 11 4.81 -1.97 1.31
C GLY A 11 5.57 -3.26 1.04
N SER A 12 6.28 -3.74 2.06
CA SER A 12 7.23 -4.84 1.91
C SER A 12 6.53 -6.19 1.81
N SER A 13 6.98 -7.04 0.87
CA SER A 13 6.46 -8.40 0.70
C SER A 13 6.79 -9.35 1.86
N THR A 14 7.65 -8.91 2.79
CA THR A 14 8.09 -9.61 4.00
C THR A 14 7.33 -9.19 5.25
N TRP A 15 6.52 -8.12 5.18
CA TRP A 15 5.84 -7.58 6.35
C TRP A 15 4.86 -8.62 6.91
N ALA A 16 5.03 -8.98 8.18
CA ALA A 16 4.27 -10.06 8.82
C ALA A 16 3.27 -9.56 9.86
N ASP A 17 3.40 -8.32 10.33
CA ASP A 17 2.53 -7.76 11.36
C ASP A 17 1.18 -7.35 10.77
N GLN A 18 0.23 -8.29 10.81
CA GLN A 18 -1.13 -8.07 10.34
C GLN A 18 -1.90 -7.06 11.19
N GLN A 19 -1.60 -6.99 12.49
CA GLN A 19 -2.31 -6.14 13.43
C GLN A 19 -2.05 -4.66 13.10
N THR A 20 -0.79 -4.28 12.86
CA THR A 20 -0.44 -2.91 12.50
C THR A 20 -1.16 -2.44 11.22
N ILE A 21 -1.32 -3.31 10.21
CA ILE A 21 -2.06 -2.98 8.98
C ILE A 21 -3.56 -2.85 9.25
N ALA A 22 -4.12 -3.79 10.01
CA ALA A 22 -5.54 -3.79 10.37
C ALA A 22 -5.94 -2.55 11.17
N GLU A 23 -5.12 -2.16 12.14
CA GLU A 23 -5.34 -0.96 12.96
C GLU A 23 -5.29 0.32 12.11
N ALA A 24 -4.31 0.43 11.21
CA ALA A 24 -4.19 1.58 10.32
C ALA A 24 -5.39 1.70 9.35
N LEU A 25 -5.88 0.58 8.82
CA LEU A 25 -7.06 0.53 7.95
C LEU A 25 -8.35 0.85 8.72
N LEU A 26 -8.51 0.32 9.94
CA LEU A 26 -9.62 0.67 10.83
C LEU A 26 -9.64 2.16 11.15
N GLU A 27 -8.48 2.74 11.45
CA GLU A 27 -8.36 4.17 11.73
C GLU A 27 -8.70 5.01 10.49
N ALA A 28 -8.17 4.65 9.31
CA ALA A 28 -8.50 5.33 8.06
C ALA A 28 -10.00 5.27 7.74
N ARG A 29 -10.65 4.11 7.94
CA ARG A 29 -12.10 3.96 7.77
C ARG A 29 -12.88 4.82 8.74
N ARG A 30 -12.49 4.87 10.02
CA ARG A 30 -13.14 5.71 11.04
C ARG A 30 -13.03 7.19 10.70
N ALA A 31 -11.84 7.65 10.31
CA ALA A 31 -11.62 9.03 9.89
C ALA A 31 -12.45 9.40 8.66
N ALA A 32 -12.54 8.49 7.67
CA ALA A 32 -13.40 8.66 6.50
C ALA A 32 -14.87 8.91 6.89
N ILE A 33 -15.41 8.04 7.75
CA ILE A 33 -16.80 8.14 8.22
C ILE A 33 -17.03 9.42 9.03
N GLN A 34 -16.09 9.79 9.90
CA GLN A 34 -16.16 11.01 10.70
C GLN A 34 -16.21 12.28 9.84
N ASP A 35 -15.54 12.26 8.70
CA ASP A 35 -15.52 13.38 7.76
C ASP A 35 -16.68 13.35 6.75
N GLY A 36 -17.62 12.40 6.90
CA GLY A 36 -18.86 12.31 6.12
C GLY A 36 -18.84 11.35 4.93
N ALA A 37 -17.75 10.61 4.72
CA ALA A 37 -17.71 9.55 3.70
C ALA A 37 -18.52 8.32 4.14
N GLU A 38 -19.05 7.55 3.18
CA GLU A 38 -19.78 6.31 3.46
C GLU A 38 -18.83 5.15 3.85
N GLY A 39 -17.54 5.27 3.51
CA GLY A 39 -16.54 4.27 3.83
C GLY A 39 -15.22 4.52 3.11
N ILE A 40 -14.47 3.42 2.91
CA ILE A 40 -13.21 3.42 2.17
C ILE A 40 -13.22 2.36 1.07
N VAL A 41 -12.36 2.54 0.08
CA VAL A 41 -11.91 1.50 -0.85
C VAL A 41 -10.41 1.30 -0.66
N VAL A 42 -9.98 0.05 -0.52
CA VAL A 42 -8.58 -0.31 -0.32
C VAL A 42 -7.93 -0.54 -1.68
N VAL A 43 -7.02 0.36 -2.08
CA VAL A 43 -6.20 0.20 -3.29
C VAL A 43 -4.90 -0.48 -2.89
N HIS A 44 -4.55 -1.59 -3.53
CA HIS A 44 -3.31 -2.32 -3.28
C HIS A 44 -2.88 -2.98 -4.60
N GLY A 45 -1.69 -3.57 -4.70
CA GLY A 45 -1.31 -4.21 -5.96
C GLY A 45 -1.04 -5.69 -5.90
N ALA A 46 -1.87 -6.36 -5.10
CA ALA A 46 -2.10 -7.79 -5.20
C ALA A 46 -0.81 -8.63 -5.18
N CYS A 47 0.22 -8.19 -4.45
CA CYS A 47 1.33 -9.09 -4.11
C CYS A 47 0.77 -10.22 -3.23
N PRO A 48 1.05 -11.51 -3.55
CA PRO A 48 0.47 -12.65 -2.83
C PRO A 48 1.00 -12.80 -1.39
N THR A 49 2.00 -12.00 -1.00
CA THR A 49 2.58 -12.00 0.35
C THR A 49 2.77 -10.58 0.88
N GLY A 50 2.98 -10.48 2.19
CA GLY A 50 3.27 -9.23 2.87
C GLY A 50 2.08 -8.27 2.85
N VAL A 51 2.40 -6.97 2.77
CA VAL A 51 1.42 -5.88 2.94
C VAL A 51 0.20 -6.00 2.04
N ASP A 52 0.39 -6.21 0.73
CA ASP A 52 -0.71 -6.22 -0.23
C ASP A 52 -1.66 -7.41 0.03
N LYS A 53 -1.14 -8.56 0.47
CA LYS A 53 -1.95 -9.74 0.83
C LYS A 53 -2.74 -9.49 2.12
N ILE A 54 -2.09 -8.93 3.13
CA ILE A 54 -2.72 -8.64 4.42
C ILE A 54 -3.83 -7.60 4.25
N ALA A 55 -3.60 -6.57 3.42
CA ALA A 55 -4.61 -5.55 3.11
C ALA A 55 -5.81 -6.14 2.36
N ALA A 56 -5.57 -7.02 1.38
CA ALA A 56 -6.62 -7.73 0.66
C ALA A 56 -7.47 -8.60 1.59
N ASP A 57 -6.80 -9.38 2.45
CA ASP A 57 -7.46 -10.22 3.45
C ASP A 57 -8.30 -9.37 4.39
N TRP A 58 -7.74 -8.28 4.93
CA TRP A 58 -8.49 -7.39 5.81
C TRP A 58 -9.72 -6.80 5.12
N ALA A 59 -9.60 -6.38 3.86
CA ALA A 59 -10.72 -5.81 3.11
C ALA A 59 -11.84 -6.85 2.90
N GLU A 60 -11.48 -8.07 2.51
CA GLU A 60 -12.42 -9.19 2.36
C GLU A 60 -13.12 -9.53 3.68
N HIS A 61 -12.39 -9.69 4.78
CA HIS A 61 -12.97 -10.05 6.08
C HIS A 61 -13.87 -8.96 6.69
N ASN A 62 -13.76 -7.72 6.24
CA ASN A 62 -14.52 -6.58 6.78
C ASN A 62 -15.59 -6.04 5.81
N ASP A 63 -15.86 -6.76 4.73
CA ASP A 63 -16.78 -6.35 3.65
C ASP A 63 -16.45 -4.93 3.10
N VAL A 64 -15.16 -4.63 2.97
CA VAL A 64 -14.66 -3.37 2.43
C VAL A 64 -14.28 -3.57 0.96
N ALA A 65 -14.70 -2.66 0.08
CA ALA A 65 -14.33 -2.69 -1.32
C ALA A 65 -12.81 -2.61 -1.50
N GLN A 66 -12.28 -3.33 -2.48
CA GLN A 66 -10.85 -3.33 -2.80
C GLN A 66 -10.60 -3.21 -4.30
N GLU A 67 -9.47 -2.57 -4.64
CA GLU A 67 -8.98 -2.36 -6.01
C GLU A 67 -7.59 -3.00 -6.16
N PRO A 68 -7.53 -4.28 -6.52
CA PRO A 68 -6.28 -4.98 -6.74
C PRO A 68 -5.63 -4.56 -8.07
N ASN A 69 -4.36 -4.17 -8.00
CA ASN A 69 -3.53 -3.76 -9.14
C ASN A 69 -2.32 -4.69 -9.30
N PRO A 70 -2.47 -5.93 -9.82
CA PRO A 70 -1.36 -6.86 -9.96
C PRO A 70 -0.27 -6.32 -10.89
N ALA A 71 1.00 -6.62 -10.58
CA ALA A 71 2.12 -6.24 -11.43
C ALA A 71 2.19 -7.12 -12.69
N ASP A 72 2.24 -6.50 -13.87
CA ASP A 72 2.40 -7.19 -15.15
C ASP A 72 3.89 -7.46 -15.48
N TYR A 73 4.40 -8.58 -14.96
CA TYR A 73 5.76 -9.05 -15.22
C TYR A 73 5.97 -9.53 -16.67
N GLY A 74 4.91 -9.88 -17.39
CA GLY A 74 5.01 -10.30 -18.79
C GLY A 74 5.40 -9.14 -19.69
N THR A 75 4.79 -7.97 -19.47
CA THR A 75 5.05 -6.77 -20.27
C THR A 75 6.23 -5.96 -19.75
N HIS A 76 6.35 -5.79 -18.43
CA HIS A 76 7.31 -4.84 -17.84
C HIS A 76 8.52 -5.51 -17.18
N GLY A 77 8.58 -6.85 -17.15
CA GLY A 77 9.71 -7.60 -16.61
C GLY A 77 10.06 -7.19 -15.18
N PRO A 78 11.35 -7.01 -14.83
CA PRO A 78 11.78 -6.63 -13.48
C PRO A 78 11.19 -5.31 -12.97
N ASN A 79 10.74 -4.43 -13.87
CA ASN A 79 10.21 -3.12 -13.51
C ASN A 79 8.70 -3.13 -13.23
N ALA A 80 8.01 -4.25 -13.44
CA ALA A 80 6.56 -4.35 -13.31
C ALA A 80 6.02 -3.84 -11.97
N GLY A 81 6.71 -4.14 -10.87
CA GLY A 81 6.34 -3.64 -9.55
C GLY A 81 6.38 -2.11 -9.47
N SER A 82 7.42 -1.48 -10.03
CA SER A 82 7.56 -0.02 -10.02
C SER A 82 6.55 0.66 -10.93
N VAL A 83 6.32 0.11 -12.14
CA VAL A 83 5.31 0.62 -13.08
C VAL A 83 3.91 0.54 -12.46
N ARG A 84 3.59 -0.58 -11.81
CA ARG A 84 2.35 -0.75 -11.05
C ARG A 84 2.23 0.27 -9.91
N ASN A 85 3.31 0.53 -9.16
CA ASN A 85 3.26 1.50 -8.06
C ASN A 85 2.97 2.92 -8.58
N GLN A 86 3.59 3.31 -9.69
CA GLN A 86 3.29 4.57 -10.37
C GLN A 86 1.83 4.63 -10.84
N HIS A 87 1.33 3.54 -11.43
CA HIS A 87 -0.07 3.44 -11.84
C HIS A 87 -1.03 3.64 -10.65
N MET A 88 -0.84 2.92 -9.55
CA MET A 88 -1.70 3.04 -8.36
C MET A 88 -1.71 4.46 -7.77
N VAL A 89 -0.56 5.12 -7.73
CA VAL A 89 -0.47 6.53 -7.28
C VAL A 89 -1.20 7.45 -8.27
N GLY A 90 -1.00 7.25 -9.57
CA GLY A 90 -1.64 8.04 -10.62
C GLY A 90 -3.17 7.85 -10.73
N LEU A 91 -3.73 6.75 -10.24
CA LEU A 91 -5.18 6.59 -10.06
C LEU A 91 -5.76 7.53 -8.98
N GLY A 92 -4.90 8.13 -8.16
CA GLY A 92 -5.28 8.99 -7.05
C GLY A 92 -5.67 8.20 -5.80
N ALA A 93 -5.35 8.77 -4.64
CA ALA A 93 -5.80 8.30 -3.34
C ALA A 93 -5.92 9.49 -2.38
N ASP A 94 -6.81 9.38 -1.39
CA ASP A 94 -6.95 10.38 -0.33
C ASP A 94 -5.89 10.18 0.76
N LEU A 95 -5.46 8.93 0.94
CA LEU A 95 -4.49 8.51 1.94
C LEU A 95 -3.63 7.37 1.41
N CYS A 96 -2.32 7.44 1.65
CA CYS A 96 -1.38 6.35 1.37
C CYS A 96 -0.78 5.83 2.68
N LEU A 97 -1.00 4.54 2.95
CA LEU A 97 -0.45 3.78 4.07
C LEU A 97 0.73 2.95 3.57
N VAL A 98 1.93 3.22 4.09
CA VAL A 98 3.17 2.57 3.63
C VAL A 98 3.83 1.82 4.78
N PHE A 99 4.06 0.52 4.59
CA PHE A 99 4.68 -0.36 5.60
C PHE A 99 6.01 -0.93 5.08
N ILE A 100 7.11 -0.57 5.74
CA ILE A 100 8.47 -0.79 5.24
C ILE A 100 9.25 -1.65 6.22
N ASP A 101 9.64 -2.85 5.78
CA ASP A 101 10.67 -3.63 6.46
C ASP A 101 12.06 -3.24 5.98
N ASN A 102 13.06 -3.70 6.73
CA ASN A 102 14.43 -3.78 6.26
C ASN A 102 14.54 -4.56 4.94
N CYS A 103 15.47 -4.13 4.10
CA CYS A 103 15.74 -4.70 2.79
C CYS A 103 16.16 -6.18 2.89
N ALA A 104 15.23 -7.06 2.55
CA ALA A 104 15.45 -8.50 2.50
C ALA A 104 16.18 -8.98 1.23
N SER A 105 16.40 -8.10 0.24
CA SER A 105 17.06 -8.50 -1.01
C SER A 105 18.49 -8.99 -0.77
N ALA A 106 18.77 -10.23 -1.19
CA ALA A 106 20.11 -10.81 -1.16
C ALA A 106 21.04 -10.20 -2.22
N LEU A 107 20.47 -9.62 -3.29
CA LEU A 107 21.22 -8.97 -4.37
C LEU A 107 21.58 -7.52 -4.05
N CYS A 108 21.05 -6.96 -2.95
CA CYS A 108 21.37 -5.61 -2.53
C CYS A 108 22.78 -5.55 -1.92
N ARG A 109 23.60 -4.61 -2.42
CA ARG A 109 24.97 -4.36 -1.97
C ARG A 109 25.11 -3.22 -0.96
N ARG A 110 24.00 -2.56 -0.58
CA ARG A 110 24.04 -1.49 0.44
C ARG A 110 24.30 -2.09 1.82
N PRO A 111 25.02 -1.36 2.71
CA PRO A 111 25.17 -1.78 4.10
C PRO A 111 23.80 -1.99 4.75
N LYS A 112 23.61 -3.15 5.39
CA LYS A 112 22.39 -3.51 6.13
C LYS A 112 22.56 -3.16 7.62
N PRO A 113 21.49 -2.80 8.35
CA PRO A 113 20.09 -2.69 7.91
C PRO A 113 19.79 -1.38 7.15
N HIS A 114 18.86 -1.44 6.19
CA HIS A 114 18.28 -0.25 5.55
C HIS A 114 16.88 -0.57 4.99
N GLU A 115 16.03 0.44 4.80
CA GLU A 115 14.65 0.30 4.32
C GLU A 115 14.54 -0.39 2.93
N SER A 116 13.43 -1.10 2.69
CA SER A 116 13.14 -1.71 1.38
C SER A 116 12.93 -0.65 0.29
N HIS A 117 13.63 -0.82 -0.85
CA HIS A 117 13.66 0.19 -1.92
C HIS A 117 12.29 0.44 -2.56
N GLY A 118 11.51 -0.62 -2.79
CA GLY A 118 10.25 -0.55 -3.51
C GLY A 118 9.18 0.25 -2.76
N ALA A 119 9.08 0.05 -1.45
CA ALA A 119 8.08 0.73 -0.62
C ALA A 119 8.45 2.21 -0.38
N HIS A 120 9.74 2.51 -0.23
CA HIS A 120 10.24 3.88 -0.12
C HIS A 120 9.89 4.70 -1.37
N HIS A 121 10.08 4.12 -2.56
CA HIS A 121 9.76 4.79 -3.82
C HIS A 121 8.26 5.14 -3.94
N THR A 122 7.35 4.24 -3.53
CA THR A 122 5.91 4.53 -3.57
C THR A 122 5.52 5.66 -2.61
N ALA A 123 6.10 5.70 -1.42
CA ALA A 123 5.86 6.79 -0.46
C ALA A 123 6.25 8.15 -1.05
N ASP A 124 7.39 8.21 -1.74
CA ASP A 124 7.87 9.44 -2.37
C ASP A 124 7.00 9.88 -3.55
N LEU A 125 6.52 8.92 -4.36
CA LEU A 125 5.58 9.20 -5.45
C LEU A 125 4.27 9.77 -4.89
N ALA A 126 3.69 9.12 -3.88
CA ALA A 126 2.44 9.58 -3.27
C ALA A 126 2.57 11.01 -2.69
N ARG A 127 3.68 11.30 -1.99
CA ARG A 127 3.94 12.66 -1.48
C ARG A 127 4.05 13.71 -2.59
N ARG A 128 4.70 13.37 -3.71
CA ARG A 128 4.87 14.28 -4.85
C ARG A 128 3.53 14.63 -5.50
N ASP A 129 2.59 13.69 -5.51
CA ASP A 129 1.25 13.87 -6.06
C ASP A 129 0.27 14.50 -5.03
N GLY A 130 0.77 14.95 -3.87
CA GLY A 130 -0.03 15.62 -2.84
C GLY A 130 -0.89 14.69 -1.99
N ILE A 131 -0.69 13.37 -2.10
CA ILE A 131 -1.40 12.37 -1.31
C ILE A 131 -0.84 12.39 0.12
N ALA A 132 -1.72 12.41 1.13
CA ALA A 132 -1.31 12.29 2.52
C ALA A 132 -0.66 10.92 2.75
N VAL A 133 0.55 10.88 3.33
CA VAL A 133 1.29 9.62 3.54
C VAL A 133 1.52 9.36 5.02
N ARG A 134 1.13 8.16 5.47
CA ARG A 134 1.49 7.59 6.78
C ARG A 134 2.44 6.43 6.57
N LYS A 135 3.53 6.40 7.34
CA LYS A 135 4.61 5.42 7.18
C LYS A 135 4.89 4.66 8.48
N TRP A 136 5.03 3.35 8.37
CA TRP A 136 5.49 2.44 9.42
C TRP A 136 6.76 1.74 8.97
N THR A 137 7.70 1.58 9.90
CA THR A 137 9.03 0.99 9.64
C THR A 137 9.40 0.03 10.77
N THR A 138 10.10 -1.07 10.45
CA THR A 138 10.66 -2.04 11.43
C THR A 138 12.18 -2.03 11.48
#